data_AF-A0A1D9G5T4-F1
#
_entry.id   AF-A0A1D9G5T4-F1
#
_cell.length_a   1.000
_cell.length_b   1.000
_cell.length_c   1.000
_cell.angle_alpha   90.00
_cell.angle_beta   90.00
_cell.angle_gamma   90.00
#
_symmetry.space_group_name_H-M   'P 1'
#
loop_
_entity.id
_entity.type
_entity.pdbx_description
1 polymer ?
#
loop_
_entity_poly.entity_id
_entity_poly.type
_entity_poly.pdbx_seq_one_letter_code
_entity_poly.pdbx_strand_id
1 'polypeptide(L)'
;MTNNPGGISQFNTGSMGVGQQAATDGSSQNQQITSIQEPGSVGEQVTQQDMLQMLAQLDQMVSSAEIPAEIKEEVATYLSAARKAVEKEKPNKERVKINLEGVAEELKEASNDTEAGANLFKKVKPILGKVVDWLGAAAAGSLLGSL
;
A
#
# COMPACT_ATOMS: atom_id res chain seq x y z
N MET A 1 11.51 -60.08 -24.52
CA MET A 1 10.05 -60.21 -24.41
C MET A 1 9.53 -59.01 -23.64
N THR A 2 8.62 -58.26 -24.27
CA THR A 2 7.83 -57.16 -23.71
C THR A 2 7.11 -57.56 -22.42
N ASN A 3 6.94 -56.62 -21.48
CA ASN A 3 5.63 -56.29 -20.89
C ASN A 3 5.72 -55.11 -19.90
N ASN A 4 5.02 -54.02 -20.27
CA ASN A 4 4.45 -53.00 -19.38
C ASN A 4 2.98 -53.41 -19.12
N PRO A 5 2.39 -53.20 -17.93
CA PRO A 5 1.60 -51.99 -17.62
C PRO A 5 1.86 -51.51 -16.17
N GLY A 6 1.74 -50.25 -15.74
CA GLY A 6 0.69 -49.26 -15.98
C GLY A 6 -0.26 -49.20 -14.77
N GLY A 7 -0.20 -48.15 -13.95
CA GLY A 7 -1.39 -47.71 -13.19
C GLY A 7 -1.23 -47.19 -11.74
N ILE A 8 -1.51 -45.88 -11.60
CA ILE A 8 -2.33 -45.22 -10.56
C ILE A 8 -1.65 -44.73 -9.26
N SER A 9 -1.65 -43.40 -9.14
CA SER A 9 -1.29 -42.56 -7.99
C SER A 9 -2.37 -42.54 -6.90
N GLN A 10 -1.98 -42.54 -5.63
CA GLN A 10 -2.75 -41.91 -4.53
C GLN A 10 -1.85 -41.70 -3.31
N PHE A 11 -1.31 -40.50 -3.13
CA PHE A 11 -0.64 -40.10 -1.89
C PHE A 11 -1.67 -39.49 -0.95
N ASN A 12 -1.94 -40.21 0.14
CA ASN A 12 -2.67 -39.76 1.30
C ASN A 12 -1.64 -39.25 2.33
N THR A 13 -1.44 -37.94 2.43
CA THR A 13 -0.51 -37.34 3.40
C THR A 13 -1.27 -36.96 4.66
N GLY A 14 -1.22 -37.82 5.67
CA GLY A 14 -1.53 -37.47 7.05
C GLY A 14 -0.24 -37.11 7.79
N SER A 15 -0.07 -35.84 8.12
CA SER A 15 1.06 -35.30 8.89
C SER A 15 0.78 -35.32 10.39
N MET A 16 1.67 -35.93 11.18
CA MET A 16 1.98 -35.66 12.60
C MET A 16 3.27 -36.47 12.87
N GLY A 17 4.41 -35.99 13.34
CA GLY A 17 4.89 -34.74 13.90
C GLY A 17 6.17 -35.10 14.71
N VAL A 18 7.00 -34.11 14.99
CA VAL A 18 8.08 -34.11 16.01
C VAL A 18 9.40 -34.85 15.65
N GLY A 19 10.51 -34.09 15.67
CA GLY A 19 11.83 -34.68 15.91
C GLY A 19 12.97 -34.05 15.13
N GLN A 20 13.94 -33.51 15.85
CA GLN A 20 15.24 -33.02 15.39
C GLN A 20 15.99 -34.06 14.53
N GLN A 21 16.67 -33.64 13.46
CA GLN A 21 18.08 -33.98 13.18
C GLN A 21 18.55 -33.43 11.83
N ALA A 22 19.80 -32.96 11.85
CA ALA A 22 20.55 -32.47 10.71
C ALA A 22 20.95 -33.61 9.77
N ALA A 23 20.67 -33.44 8.48
CA ALA A 23 21.41 -34.03 7.36
C ALA A 23 20.89 -33.39 6.06
N THR A 24 21.56 -32.35 5.56
CA THR A 24 21.37 -31.89 4.17
C THR A 24 22.49 -32.45 3.33
N ASP A 25 22.27 -33.67 2.84
CA ASP A 25 22.87 -34.21 1.63
C ASP A 25 21.96 -33.80 0.45
N GLY A 26 22.57 -33.38 -0.65
CA GLY A 26 22.08 -33.64 -1.99
C GLY A 26 20.66 -33.18 -2.38
N SER A 27 20.62 -32.01 -2.99
CA SER A 27 19.84 -31.74 -4.21
C SER A 27 18.35 -31.40 -4.09
N SER A 28 18.01 -30.33 -4.82
CA SER A 28 16.70 -30.12 -5.46
C SER A 28 15.55 -29.72 -4.54
N GLN A 29 15.43 -28.42 -4.29
CA GLN A 29 14.39 -27.63 -4.98
C GLN A 29 14.45 -26.17 -4.57
N ASN A 30 14.54 -25.35 -5.60
CA ASN A 30 14.10 -23.98 -5.73
C ASN A 30 13.03 -23.55 -4.71
N GLN A 31 13.44 -23.20 -3.48
CA GLN A 31 12.62 -22.45 -2.54
C GLN A 31 12.70 -20.98 -2.95
N GLN A 32 12.14 -20.66 -4.12
CA GLN A 32 11.71 -19.32 -4.42
C GLN A 32 10.62 -19.02 -3.42
N ILE A 33 10.98 -18.31 -2.35
CA ILE A 33 10.09 -17.75 -1.35
C ILE A 33 9.16 -16.82 -2.13
N THR A 34 8.06 -17.39 -2.62
CA THR A 34 6.96 -16.64 -3.17
C THR A 34 6.32 -16.03 -1.93
N SER A 35 6.52 -14.72 -1.73
CA SER A 35 5.75 -13.95 -0.76
C SER A 35 4.30 -14.36 -0.90
N ILE A 36 3.81 -15.07 0.12
CA ILE A 36 2.41 -15.36 0.30
C ILE A 36 1.80 -14.00 0.61
N GLN A 37 1.41 -13.28 -0.44
CA GLN A 37 0.41 -12.23 -0.34
C GLN A 37 -0.85 -12.95 0.09
N GLU A 38 -1.17 -12.81 1.37
CA GLU A 38 -2.44 -13.28 1.92
C GLU A 38 -3.58 -12.80 1.01
N PRO A 39 -4.50 -13.68 0.57
CA PRO A 39 -5.63 -13.28 -0.22
C PRO A 39 -6.62 -12.56 0.71
N GLY A 40 -6.41 -11.26 0.88
CA GLY A 40 -7.40 -10.35 1.44
C GLY A 40 -8.66 -10.35 0.57
N SER A 41 -9.78 -10.62 1.22
CA SER A 41 -11.14 -10.71 0.70
C SER A 41 -11.52 -9.80 -0.49
N VAL A 42 -12.35 -10.36 -1.36
CA VAL A 42 -13.04 -9.76 -2.52
C VAL A 42 -13.62 -8.38 -2.19
N GLY A 43 -12.84 -7.37 -2.55
CA GLY A 43 -13.13 -5.94 -2.65
C GLY A 43 -11.91 -5.38 -3.38
N GLU A 44 -12.08 -4.45 -4.31
CA GLU A 44 -10.99 -3.96 -5.18
C GLU A 44 -9.84 -3.41 -4.31
N GLN A 45 -8.86 -4.27 -4.02
CA GLN A 45 -7.76 -3.95 -3.12
C GLN A 45 -6.90 -2.93 -3.83
N VAL A 46 -6.78 -1.74 -3.23
CA VAL A 46 -5.93 -0.68 -3.77
C VAL A 46 -4.52 -1.26 -3.95
N THR A 47 -4.01 -1.25 -5.18
CA THR A 47 -2.67 -1.75 -5.47
C THR A 47 -1.61 -0.69 -5.20
N GLN A 48 -0.33 -1.08 -5.22
CA GLN A 48 0.77 -0.11 -5.17
C GLN A 48 0.68 0.91 -6.31
N GLN A 49 0.30 0.47 -7.51
CA GLN A 49 0.17 1.33 -8.68
C GLN A 49 -1.01 2.31 -8.50
N ASP A 50 -2.14 1.84 -7.98
CA ASP A 50 -3.28 2.71 -7.67
C ASP A 50 -2.91 3.77 -6.63
N MET A 51 -2.13 3.39 -5.61
CA MET A 51 -1.57 4.35 -4.66
C MET A 51 -0.71 5.42 -5.34
N LEU A 52 0.20 5.03 -6.24
CA LEU A 52 1.03 5.99 -6.96
C LEU A 52 0.20 6.92 -7.85
N GLN A 53 -0.87 6.41 -8.48
CA GLN A 53 -1.79 7.24 -9.25
C GLN A 53 -2.57 8.22 -8.36
N MET A 54 -3.04 7.78 -7.20
CA MET A 54 -3.71 8.67 -6.25
C MET A 54 -2.78 9.77 -5.75
N LEU A 55 -1.52 9.45 -5.42
CA LEU A 55 -0.53 10.46 -5.04
C LEU A 55 -0.25 11.46 -6.18
N ALA A 56 -0.17 10.99 -7.43
CA ALA A 56 -0.03 11.85 -8.60
C ALA A 56 -1.25 12.76 -8.79
N GLN A 57 -2.46 12.22 -8.58
CA GLN A 57 -3.70 12.98 -8.68
C GLN A 57 -3.76 14.10 -7.63
N LEU A 58 -3.36 13.81 -6.39
CA LEU A 58 -3.24 14.82 -5.33
C LEU A 58 -2.29 15.95 -5.73
N ASP A 59 -1.11 15.60 -6.21
CA ASP A 59 -0.08 16.57 -6.64
C ASP A 59 -0.60 17.51 -7.75
N GLN A 60 -1.30 16.94 -8.74
CA GLN A 60 -1.91 17.72 -9.83
C GLN A 60 -3.02 18.65 -9.35
N MET A 61 -3.87 18.18 -8.44
CA MET A 61 -4.96 18.99 -7.88
C MET A 61 -4.41 20.17 -7.08
N VAL A 62 -3.36 19.94 -6.29
CA VAL A 62 -2.69 20.97 -5.47
C VAL A 62 -1.97 21.99 -6.34
N SER A 63 -1.19 21.51 -7.32
CA SER A 63 -0.45 22.37 -8.26
C SER A 63 -1.38 23.33 -9.02
N SER A 64 -2.56 22.84 -9.41
CA SER A 64 -3.55 23.61 -10.18
C SER A 64 -4.46 24.48 -9.33
N ALA A 65 -4.45 24.34 -8.00
CA ALA A 65 -5.35 25.08 -7.12
C ALA A 65 -4.90 26.52 -6.88
N GLU A 66 -5.84 27.41 -6.62
CA GLU A 66 -5.55 28.81 -6.27
C GLU A 66 -5.37 28.95 -4.75
N ILE A 67 -4.38 28.24 -4.21
CA ILE A 67 -3.97 28.29 -2.79
C ILE A 67 -2.57 28.92 -2.65
N PRO A 68 -2.18 29.38 -1.44
CA PRO A 68 -0.86 29.96 -1.20
C PRO A 68 0.29 29.06 -1.70
N ALA A 69 1.33 29.69 -2.27
CA ALA A 69 2.46 28.96 -2.85
C ALA A 69 3.25 28.16 -1.80
N GLU A 70 3.36 28.69 -0.58
CA GLU A 70 3.99 28.02 0.56
C GLU A 70 3.33 26.67 0.85
N ILE A 71 2.00 26.65 0.97
CA ILE A 71 1.23 25.41 1.18
C ILE A 71 1.42 24.42 0.03
N LYS A 72 1.48 24.90 -1.23
CA LYS A 72 1.75 24.01 -2.37
C LYS A 72 3.11 23.32 -2.26
N GLU A 73 4.13 24.06 -1.85
CA GLU A 73 5.49 23.55 -1.72
C GLU A 73 5.60 22.50 -0.60
N GLU A 74 5.01 22.77 0.56
CA GLU A 74 4.96 21.82 1.67
C GLU A 74 4.20 20.54 1.29
N VAL A 75 3.02 20.68 0.69
CA VAL A 75 2.23 19.53 0.22
C VAL A 75 3.00 18.72 -0.84
N ALA A 76 3.68 19.37 -1.79
CA ALA A 76 4.50 18.68 -2.79
C ALA A 76 5.66 17.90 -2.15
N THR A 77 6.29 18.46 -1.10
CA THR A 77 7.35 17.81 -0.33
C THR A 77 6.84 16.53 0.34
N TYR A 78 5.71 16.62 1.03
CA TYR A 78 5.09 15.45 1.66
C TYR A 78 4.65 14.40 0.62
N LEU A 79 4.02 14.80 -0.47
CA LEU A 79 3.59 13.87 -1.54
C LEU A 79 4.78 13.16 -2.19
N SER A 80 5.90 13.86 -2.41
CA SER A 80 7.14 13.27 -2.93
C SER A 80 7.72 12.23 -1.97
N ALA A 81 7.73 12.53 -0.67
CA ALA A 81 8.19 11.59 0.35
C ALA A 81 7.28 10.37 0.51
N ALA A 82 5.96 10.55 0.41
CA ALA A 82 4.98 9.46 0.39
C ALA A 82 5.19 8.58 -0.84
N ARG A 83 5.36 9.17 -2.03
CA ARG A 83 5.63 8.44 -3.27
C ARG A 83 6.88 7.56 -3.15
N LYS A 84 8.00 8.12 -2.71
CA LYS A 84 9.24 7.36 -2.46
C LYS A 84 9.07 6.22 -1.46
N ALA A 85 8.14 6.34 -0.52
CA ALA A 85 7.83 5.29 0.43
C ALA A 85 6.94 4.18 -0.17
N VAL A 86 6.05 4.53 -1.10
CA VAL A 86 5.26 3.57 -1.88
C VAL A 86 6.14 2.81 -2.88
N GLU A 87 7.05 3.47 -3.58
CA GLU A 87 7.90 2.89 -4.65
C GLU A 87 8.91 1.83 -4.17
N LYS A 88 9.09 1.68 -2.86
CA LYS A 88 9.95 0.62 -2.32
C LYS A 88 9.42 -0.76 -2.67
N GLU A 89 10.32 -1.72 -2.87
CA GLU A 89 9.97 -3.14 -3.10
C GLU A 89 8.96 -3.65 -2.06
N LYS A 90 9.16 -3.27 -0.80
CA LYS A 90 8.14 -3.35 0.25
C LYS A 90 7.72 -1.93 0.64
N PRO A 91 6.49 -1.50 0.30
CA PRO A 91 6.00 -0.16 0.64
C PRO A 91 6.07 0.11 2.14
N ASN A 92 6.62 1.26 2.52
CA ASN A 92 6.66 1.69 3.92
C ASN A 92 5.36 2.46 4.25
N LYS A 93 4.33 1.72 4.67
CA LYS A 93 3.00 2.27 4.99
C LYS A 93 3.03 3.33 6.11
N GLU A 94 3.88 3.18 7.12
CA GLU A 94 4.01 4.17 8.20
C GLU A 94 4.55 5.50 7.68
N ARG A 95 5.57 5.46 6.81
CA ARG A 95 6.10 6.66 6.18
C ARG A 95 5.08 7.28 5.22
N VAL A 96 4.33 6.48 4.47
CA VAL A 96 3.23 6.99 3.62
C VAL A 96 2.20 7.72 4.47
N LYS A 97 1.76 7.12 5.58
CA LYS A 97 0.82 7.72 6.54
C LYS A 97 1.32 9.08 7.04
N ILE A 98 2.51 9.14 7.63
CA ILE A 98 3.04 10.38 8.24
C ILE A 98 3.11 11.52 7.22
N ASN A 99 3.54 11.23 6.00
CA ASN A 99 3.59 12.26 4.97
C ASN A 99 2.18 12.69 4.51
N LEU A 100 1.24 11.76 4.39
CA LEU A 100 -0.13 12.12 4.02
C LEU A 100 -0.90 12.83 5.14
N GLU A 101 -0.50 12.66 6.39
CA GLU A 101 -0.96 13.49 7.51
C GLU A 101 -0.53 14.94 7.31
N GLY A 102 0.75 15.17 6.97
CA GLY A 102 1.24 16.51 6.61
C GLY A 102 0.45 17.11 5.44
N VAL A 103 0.19 16.34 4.37
CA VAL A 103 -0.68 16.80 3.27
C VAL A 103 -2.08 17.20 3.76
N ALA A 104 -2.68 16.40 4.63
CA ALA A 104 -4.01 16.69 5.15
C ALA A 104 -4.02 17.95 6.03
N GLU A 105 -3.00 18.15 6.86
CA GLU A 105 -2.85 19.31 7.74
C GLU A 105 -2.67 20.61 6.93
N GLU A 106 -1.74 20.64 5.99
CA GLU A 106 -1.48 21.79 5.11
C GLU A 106 -2.71 22.17 4.28
N LEU A 107 -3.41 21.19 3.72
CA LEU A 107 -4.63 21.45 2.95
C LEU A 107 -5.80 21.88 3.82
N LYS A 108 -5.84 21.45 5.08
CA LYS A 108 -6.81 21.91 6.06
C LYS A 108 -6.53 23.36 6.45
N GLU A 109 -5.27 23.75 6.60
CA GLU A 109 -4.88 25.15 6.79
C GLU A 109 -5.37 26.03 5.63
N ALA A 110 -5.03 25.66 4.39
CA ALA A 110 -5.54 26.37 3.21
C ALA A 110 -7.07 26.46 3.16
N SER A 111 -7.76 25.44 3.68
CA SER A 111 -9.22 25.40 3.73
C SER A 111 -9.85 26.41 4.67
N ASN A 112 -9.11 26.84 5.70
CA ASN A 112 -9.55 27.86 6.64
C ASN A 112 -9.27 29.29 6.12
N ASP A 113 -8.26 29.44 5.26
CA ASP A 113 -7.82 30.75 4.78
C ASP A 113 -8.55 31.20 3.51
N THR A 114 -8.95 30.27 2.63
CA THR A 114 -9.50 30.60 1.31
C THR A 114 -10.64 29.69 0.87
N GLU A 115 -11.58 30.22 0.10
CA GLU A 115 -12.64 29.41 -0.52
C GLU A 115 -12.08 28.38 -1.51
N ALA A 116 -11.01 28.74 -2.24
CA ALA A 116 -10.31 27.84 -3.14
C ALA A 116 -9.70 26.65 -2.38
N GLY A 117 -9.06 26.91 -1.24
CA GLY A 117 -8.55 25.87 -0.35
C GLY A 117 -9.67 24.99 0.21
N ALA A 118 -10.80 25.56 0.62
CA ALA A 118 -11.94 24.79 1.11
C ALA A 118 -12.51 23.86 0.03
N ASN A 119 -12.59 24.34 -1.21
CA ASN A 119 -13.05 23.54 -2.35
C ASN A 119 -12.04 22.46 -2.74
N LEU A 120 -10.73 22.74 -2.67
CA LEU A 120 -9.69 21.76 -2.88
C LEU A 120 -9.77 20.65 -1.82
N PHE A 121 -9.81 21.02 -0.54
CA PHE A 121 -9.82 20.06 0.57
C PHE A 121 -11.00 19.08 0.48
N LYS A 122 -12.20 19.58 0.14
CA LYS A 122 -13.38 18.73 -0.11
C LYS A 122 -13.15 17.70 -1.22
N LYS A 123 -12.43 18.05 -2.29
CA LYS A 123 -12.13 17.14 -3.40
C LYS A 123 -11.03 16.14 -3.08
N VAL A 124 -10.08 16.52 -2.23
CA VAL A 124 -8.93 15.70 -1.81
C VAL A 124 -9.32 14.66 -0.76
N LYS A 125 -10.23 15.00 0.17
CA LYS A 125 -10.78 14.10 1.19
C LYS A 125 -11.12 12.67 0.72
N PRO A 126 -11.92 12.46 -0.34
CA PRO A 126 -12.25 11.10 -0.79
C PRO A 126 -11.03 10.32 -1.29
N ILE A 127 -10.01 11.00 -1.84
CA ILE A 127 -8.76 10.35 -2.27
C ILE A 127 -7.97 9.92 -1.03
N LEU A 128 -7.82 10.79 -0.04
CA LEU A 128 -7.16 10.46 1.23
C LEU A 128 -7.87 9.31 1.96
N GLY A 129 -9.20 9.24 1.89
CA GLY A 129 -9.99 8.10 2.41
C GLY A 129 -9.60 6.76 1.76
N LYS A 130 -9.45 6.72 0.43
CA LYS A 130 -8.97 5.50 -0.26
C LYS A 130 -7.54 5.11 0.14
N VAL A 131 -6.69 6.11 0.43
CA VAL A 131 -5.35 5.83 0.93
C VAL A 131 -5.40 5.24 2.34
N VAL A 132 -6.29 5.74 3.20
CA VAL A 132 -6.53 5.15 4.52
C VAL A 132 -6.91 3.67 4.41
N ASP A 133 -7.81 3.33 3.49
CA ASP A 133 -8.22 1.94 3.26
C ASP A 133 -7.02 1.07 2.86
N TRP A 134 -6.13 1.60 2.01
CA TRP A 134 -4.89 0.92 1.61
C TRP A 134 -3.89 0.75 2.76
N LEU A 135 -3.76 1.77 3.62
CA LEU A 135 -2.89 1.74 4.80
C LEU A 135 -3.37 0.69 5.81
N GLY A 136 -4.68 0.42 5.84
CA GLY A 136 -5.32 -0.52 6.74
C GLY A 136 -5.66 0.11 8.09
N ALA A 137 -6.57 -0.55 8.83
CA ALA A 137 -7.19 -0.01 10.06
C ALA A 137 -6.18 0.45 11.14
N ALA A 138 -5.00 -0.18 11.21
CA ALA A 138 -3.97 0.15 12.20
C ALA A 138 -3.27 1.51 11.94
N ALA A 139 -3.27 1.99 10.69
CA ALA A 139 -2.60 3.21 10.28
C ALA A 139 -3.56 4.37 10.00
N ALA A 140 -4.88 4.12 10.06
CA ALA A 140 -5.94 5.05 9.69
C ALA A 140 -6.21 6.17 10.71
N GLY A 141 -5.97 5.92 12.00
CA GLY A 141 -6.60 6.67 13.09
C GLY A 141 -6.33 8.18 13.07
N SER A 142 -5.06 8.58 12.92
CA SER A 142 -4.68 10.00 12.95
C SER A 142 -4.96 10.71 11.62
N LEU A 143 -4.78 10.06 10.47
CA LEU A 143 -5.14 10.63 9.17
C LEU A 143 -6.64 10.92 9.07
N LEU A 144 -7.50 10.02 9.57
CA LEU A 144 -8.95 10.25 9.62
C LEU A 144 -9.34 11.42 10.53
N GLY A 145 -8.59 11.69 11.61
CA GLY A 145 -8.82 12.85 12.46
C GLY A 145 -8.50 14.18 11.79
N SER A 146 -7.59 14.17 10.80
CA SER A 146 -7.22 15.36 10.03
C SER A 146 -8.22 15.68 8.90
N LEU A 147 -9.03 14.71 8.45
CA LEU A 147 -10.06 14.89 7.42
C LEU A 147 -11.32 15.55 7.97
#